data_AF-A0A8I6Y344-F1
#
_entry.id   AF-A0A8I6Y344-F1
#
_cell.length_a   1.000
_cell.length_b   1.000
_cell.length_c   1.000
_cell.angle_alpha   90.00
_cell.angle_beta   90.00
_cell.angle_gamma   90.00
#
_symmetry.space_group_name_H-M   'P 1'
#
loop_
_entity.id
_entity.type
_entity.pdbx_description
1 polymer ?
#
loop_
_entity_poly.entity_id
_entity_poly.type
_entity_poly.pdbx_seq_one_letter_code
_entity_poly.pdbx_strand_id
1 'polypeptide(L)'
;MIEYFGTDLKFQERSQKNTDNRKKQKIKHIIGSKSYSQRNPETGEEPDCITLWELTHTKNGTWSNTESLDVYDKACEEVKNKEIETQGPLSDEQRHNIFQTTYKGTLQCKSSQPRGYGYMAKPSTGSERIRIQIKEQARATAAFQQRNSELSHQINDLQDQLQAERANTQEIINLERAEREQLEGKLKEERAERERLLEAERKHQD
;
A
#
# COMPACT_ATOMS: atom_id res chain seq x y z
N MET A 1 40.86 -25.34 -50.41
CA MET A 1 39.41 -25.16 -50.63
C MET A 1 38.82 -24.84 -49.26
N ILE A 2 38.27 -23.64 -49.06
CA ILE A 2 37.64 -23.27 -47.79
C ILE A 2 36.22 -23.82 -47.85
N GLU A 3 35.92 -24.85 -47.06
CA GLU A 3 34.55 -25.34 -46.92
C GLU A 3 33.66 -24.21 -46.37
N TYR A 4 32.58 -23.91 -47.09
CA TYR A 4 31.68 -22.85 -46.71
C TYR A 4 31.04 -23.18 -45.37
N PHE A 5 31.16 -22.28 -44.38
CA PHE A 5 30.65 -22.50 -43.03
C PHE A 5 29.15 -22.89 -42.98
N GLY A 6 28.37 -22.48 -44.00
CA GLY A 6 26.96 -22.84 -44.11
C GLY A 6 26.69 -24.27 -44.60
N THR A 7 27.69 -25.04 -45.04
CA THR A 7 27.54 -26.47 -45.39
C THR A 7 27.87 -27.42 -44.23
N ASP A 8 28.36 -26.91 -43.09
CA ASP A 8 28.52 -27.73 -41.88
C ASP A 8 27.15 -28.17 -41.36
N LEU A 9 26.93 -29.48 -41.33
CA LEU A 9 25.69 -30.09 -40.85
C LEU A 9 25.35 -29.64 -39.43
N LYS A 10 26.36 -29.49 -38.55
CA LYS A 10 26.15 -29.01 -37.17
C LYS A 10 25.65 -27.57 -37.15
N PHE A 11 26.17 -26.73 -38.04
CA PHE A 11 25.72 -25.35 -38.18
C PHE A 11 24.28 -25.28 -38.71
N GLN A 12 23.95 -26.06 -39.73
CA GLN A 12 22.59 -26.12 -40.29
C GLN A 12 21.56 -26.59 -39.26
N GLU A 13 21.86 -27.67 -38.52
CA GLU A 13 21.00 -28.15 -37.44
C GLU A 13 20.78 -27.09 -36.37
N ARG A 14 21.84 -26.38 -35.96
CA ARG A 14 21.74 -25.30 -34.97
C ARG A 14 20.94 -24.12 -35.50
N SER A 15 21.12 -23.76 -36.77
CA SER A 15 20.38 -22.70 -37.45
C SER A 15 18.89 -23.03 -37.53
N GLN A 16 18.54 -24.27 -37.88
CA GLN A 16 17.17 -24.73 -37.93
C GLN A 16 16.52 -24.73 -36.54
N LYS A 17 17.21 -25.27 -35.52
CA LYS A 17 16.77 -25.20 -34.12
C LYS A 17 16.56 -23.76 -33.65
N ASN A 18 17.46 -22.84 -33.99
CA ASN A 18 17.32 -21.42 -33.65
C ASN A 18 16.09 -20.79 -34.34
N THR A 19 15.85 -21.14 -35.60
CA THR A 19 14.69 -20.68 -36.37
C THR A 19 13.39 -21.18 -35.75
N ASP A 20 13.32 -22.46 -35.39
CA ASP A 20 12.13 -23.05 -34.77
C ASP A 20 11.92 -22.54 -33.35
N ASN A 21 12.99 -22.26 -32.60
CA ASN A 21 12.90 -21.58 -31.31
C ASN A 21 12.41 -20.14 -31.46
N ARG A 22 12.83 -19.40 -32.49
CA ARG A 22 12.35 -18.04 -32.78
C ARG A 22 10.85 -18.02 -33.09
N LYS A 23 10.34 -19.02 -33.82
CA LYS A 23 8.90 -19.17 -34.09
C LYS A 23 8.06 -19.37 -32.82
N LYS A 24 8.65 -19.96 -31.76
CA LYS A 24 8.00 -20.21 -30.46
C LYS A 24 8.04 -18.99 -29.52
N GLN A 25 8.73 -17.90 -29.88
CA GLN A 25 8.80 -16.72 -29.03
C GLN A 25 7.47 -15.97 -29.05
N LYS A 26 6.86 -15.82 -27.87
CA LYS A 26 5.61 -15.07 -27.66
C LYS A 26 5.78 -13.55 -27.71
N ILE A 27 7.01 -13.06 -27.70
CA ILE A 27 7.34 -11.63 -27.69
C ILE A 27 8.29 -11.34 -28.83
N LYS A 28 8.08 -10.20 -29.48
CA LYS A 28 8.96 -9.71 -30.54
C LYS A 28 9.52 -8.35 -30.12
N HIS A 29 10.82 -8.30 -29.88
CA HIS A 29 11.53 -7.02 -29.79
C HIS A 29 11.65 -6.43 -31.21
N ILE A 30 11.25 -5.17 -31.40
CA ILE A 30 11.37 -4.50 -32.71
C ILE A 30 12.74 -3.82 -32.85
N ILE A 31 13.40 -3.60 -31.73
CA ILE A 31 14.54 -2.71 -31.61
C ILE A 31 15.81 -3.50 -31.27
N GLY A 32 16.94 -3.07 -31.84
CA GLY A 32 18.23 -3.71 -31.64
C GLY A 32 18.84 -3.42 -30.27
N SER A 33 19.98 -4.08 -29.98
CA SER A 33 20.69 -3.98 -28.69
C SER A 33 21.08 -2.55 -28.27
N LYS A 34 21.18 -1.59 -29.20
CA LYS A 34 21.53 -0.19 -28.90
C LYS A 34 20.49 0.56 -28.08
N SER A 35 19.20 0.23 -28.18
CA SER A 35 18.18 0.96 -27.41
C SER A 35 18.17 0.60 -25.94
N TYR A 36 18.81 -0.52 -25.57
CA TYR A 36 19.03 -0.88 -24.18
C TYR A 36 20.11 -0.03 -23.49
N SER A 37 20.81 0.86 -24.23
CA SER A 37 21.75 1.85 -23.70
C SER A 37 21.16 3.26 -23.66
N GLN A 38 19.85 3.42 -23.90
CA GLN A 38 19.18 4.71 -23.78
C GLN A 38 19.16 5.10 -22.31
N ARG A 39 19.99 6.09 -21.95
CA ARG A 39 19.95 6.79 -20.68
C ARG A 39 19.33 8.15 -20.92
N ASN A 40 18.67 8.70 -19.91
CA ASN A 40 18.18 10.06 -19.99
C ASN A 40 19.38 10.99 -20.28
N PRO A 41 19.36 11.80 -21.36
CA PRO A 41 20.49 12.66 -21.71
C PRO A 41 20.79 13.75 -20.68
N GLU A 42 19.81 14.12 -19.85
CA GLU A 42 19.96 15.16 -18.83
C GLU A 42 20.36 14.58 -17.46
N THR A 43 19.77 13.46 -17.04
CA THR A 43 20.03 12.87 -15.71
C THR A 43 21.04 11.71 -15.73
N GLY A 44 21.28 11.11 -16.90
CA GLY A 44 22.13 9.93 -17.06
C GLY A 44 21.54 8.65 -16.47
N GLU A 45 20.31 8.70 -15.95
CA GLU A 45 19.62 7.57 -15.33
C GLU A 45 19.07 6.58 -16.37
N GLU A 46 19.01 5.31 -15.98
CA GLU A 46 18.45 4.25 -16.81
C GLU A 46 16.91 4.31 -16.76
N PRO A 47 16.22 4.08 -17.89
CA PRO A 47 14.77 4.06 -17.92
C PRO A 47 14.23 2.93 -17.06
N ASP A 48 13.12 3.20 -16.37
CA ASP A 48 12.38 2.17 -15.63
C ASP A 48 12.02 0.99 -16.54
N CYS A 49 11.88 -0.19 -15.95
CA CYS A 49 11.61 -1.45 -16.65
C CYS A 49 10.36 -1.42 -17.53
N ILE A 50 9.30 -0.71 -17.12
CA ILE A 50 8.07 -0.53 -17.89
C ILE A 50 8.32 0.40 -19.09
N THR A 51 9.04 1.50 -18.87
CA THR A 51 9.42 2.45 -19.93
C THR A 51 10.35 1.78 -20.95
N LEU A 52 11.34 1.02 -20.49
CA LEU A 52 12.22 0.25 -21.36
C LEU A 52 11.45 -0.82 -22.15
N TRP A 53 10.44 -1.44 -21.54
CA TRP A 53 9.57 -2.39 -22.23
C TRP A 53 8.81 -1.71 -23.37
N GLU A 54 8.16 -0.59 -23.11
CA GLU A 54 7.48 0.21 -24.13
C GLU A 54 8.42 0.61 -25.27
N LEU A 55 9.59 1.17 -24.95
CA LEU A 55 10.59 1.60 -25.93
C LEU A 55 11.09 0.47 -26.82
N THR A 56 11.18 -0.76 -26.30
CA THR A 56 11.73 -1.91 -27.06
C THR A 56 10.66 -2.70 -27.83
N HIS A 57 9.38 -2.51 -27.50
CA HIS A 57 8.24 -3.24 -28.09
C HIS A 57 7.27 -2.34 -28.84
N THR A 58 7.52 -1.04 -28.91
CA THR A 58 6.76 -0.11 -29.75
C THR A 58 7.66 0.48 -30.85
N LYS A 59 7.05 0.79 -31.99
CA LYS A 59 7.66 1.56 -33.06
C LYS A 59 6.63 2.56 -33.58
N ASN A 60 6.90 3.85 -33.43
CA ASN A 60 5.99 4.94 -33.79
C ASN A 60 4.59 4.79 -33.16
N GLY A 61 4.51 4.34 -31.90
CA GLY A 61 3.26 4.10 -31.18
C GLY A 61 2.57 2.76 -31.51
N THR A 62 3.07 2.00 -32.48
CA THR A 62 2.53 0.66 -32.79
C THR A 62 3.27 -0.42 -32.02
N TRP A 63 2.53 -1.23 -31.27
CA TRP A 63 3.05 -2.38 -30.53
C TRP A 63 3.46 -3.54 -31.44
N SER A 64 4.49 -4.27 -31.04
CA SER A 64 5.05 -5.39 -31.79
C SER A 64 4.13 -6.59 -31.91
N ASN A 65 3.34 -6.82 -30.87
CA ASN A 65 2.26 -7.79 -30.80
C ASN A 65 1.33 -7.50 -29.62
N THR A 66 0.19 -8.17 -29.63
CA THR A 66 -0.84 -8.04 -28.58
C THR A 66 -0.33 -8.48 -27.22
N GLU A 67 0.53 -9.49 -27.16
CA GLU A 67 1.09 -9.97 -25.88
C GLU A 67 2.01 -8.94 -25.22
N SER A 68 2.75 -8.13 -26.00
CA SER A 68 3.60 -7.08 -25.42
C SER A 68 2.79 -5.92 -24.87
N LEU A 69 1.68 -5.57 -25.54
CA LEU A 69 0.71 -4.59 -25.06
C LEU A 69 0.04 -5.08 -23.76
N ASP A 70 -0.44 -6.32 -23.74
CA ASP A 70 -1.11 -6.90 -22.56
C ASP A 70 -0.19 -6.93 -21.32
N VAL A 71 1.10 -7.24 -21.49
CA VAL A 71 2.08 -7.14 -20.40
C VAL A 71 2.23 -5.71 -19.91
N TYR A 72 2.29 -4.73 -20.82
CA TYR A 72 2.44 -3.32 -20.47
C TYR A 72 1.21 -2.78 -19.73
N ASP A 73 0.02 -3.00 -20.28
CA ASP A 73 -1.24 -2.52 -19.71
C ASP A 73 -1.44 -3.07 -18.30
N LYS A 74 -1.27 -4.39 -18.11
CA LYS A 74 -1.35 -5.02 -16.79
C LYS A 74 -0.29 -4.50 -15.82
N ALA A 75 0.94 -4.28 -16.27
CA ALA A 75 1.99 -3.71 -15.41
C ALA A 75 1.63 -2.29 -14.95
N CYS A 76 1.13 -1.46 -15.87
CA CYS A 76 0.68 -0.10 -15.57
C CYS A 76 -0.53 -0.07 -14.63
N GLU A 77 -1.50 -0.97 -14.80
CA GLU A 77 -2.66 -1.10 -13.92
C GLU A 77 -2.25 -1.53 -12.51
N GLU A 78 -1.39 -2.54 -12.38
CA GLU A 78 -0.92 -3.02 -11.07
C GLU A 78 -0.08 -1.96 -10.34
N VAL A 79 0.73 -1.17 -11.06
CA VAL A 79 1.43 -0.01 -10.48
C VAL A 79 0.43 0.99 -9.90
N LYS A 80 -0.57 1.39 -10.68
CA LYS A 80 -1.61 2.34 -10.22
C LYS A 80 -2.36 1.82 -9.01
N ASN A 81 -2.74 0.54 -9.02
CA ASN A 81 -3.45 -0.08 -7.90
C ASN A 81 -2.63 -0.03 -6.60
N LYS A 82 -1.33 -0.33 -6.68
CA LYS A 82 -0.44 -0.26 -5.51
C LYS A 82 -0.12 1.16 -5.08
N GLU A 83 -0.03 2.13 -5.99
CA GLU A 83 0.13 3.54 -5.63
C GLU A 83 -1.07 4.05 -4.83
N ILE A 84 -2.28 3.62 -5.19
CA ILE A 84 -3.52 3.93 -4.44
C ILE A 84 -3.48 3.27 -3.05
N GLU A 85 -3.10 2.00 -2.96
CA GLU A 85 -3.02 1.27 -1.69
C GLU A 85 -1.97 1.87 -0.74
N THR A 86 -0.80 2.22 -1.28
CA THR A 86 0.32 2.76 -0.49
C THR A 86 0.22 4.27 -0.27
N GLN A 87 -0.76 4.94 -0.87
CA GLN A 87 -0.97 6.39 -0.81
C GLN A 87 0.29 7.20 -1.18
N GLY A 88 1.02 6.75 -2.21
CA GLY A 88 2.26 7.39 -2.63
C GLY A 88 2.88 6.75 -3.88
N PRO A 89 3.90 7.40 -4.47
CA PRO A 89 4.62 6.85 -5.62
C PRO A 89 5.42 5.61 -5.21
N LEU A 90 5.42 4.60 -6.08
CA LEU A 90 6.23 3.39 -5.85
C LEU A 90 7.71 3.65 -6.13
N SER A 91 8.57 2.93 -5.41
CA SER A 91 9.99 2.86 -5.74
C SER A 91 10.24 2.10 -7.05
N ASP A 92 11.37 2.35 -7.70
CA ASP A 92 11.77 1.63 -8.91
C ASP A 92 11.84 0.11 -8.68
N GLU A 93 12.24 -0.33 -7.48
CA GLU A 93 12.29 -1.75 -7.11
C GLU A 93 10.87 -2.36 -7.01
N GLN A 94 9.91 -1.62 -6.47
CA GLN A 94 8.51 -2.04 -6.41
C GLN A 94 7.91 -2.15 -7.81
N ARG A 95 8.13 -1.14 -8.66
CA ARG A 95 7.72 -1.15 -10.09
C ARG A 95 8.36 -2.31 -10.83
N HIS A 96 9.65 -2.57 -10.60
CA HIS A 96 10.37 -3.71 -11.14
C HIS A 96 9.73 -5.04 -10.75
N ASN A 97 9.44 -5.24 -9.46
CA ASN A 97 8.81 -6.47 -8.99
C ASN A 97 7.44 -6.68 -9.62
N ILE A 98 6.62 -5.64 -9.73
CA ILE A 98 5.31 -5.67 -10.40
C ILE A 98 5.46 -6.05 -11.87
N PHE A 99 6.42 -5.45 -12.58
CA PHE A 99 6.69 -5.81 -13.97
C PHE A 99 7.09 -7.29 -14.12
N GLN A 100 7.93 -7.83 -13.23
CA GLN A 100 8.31 -9.24 -13.30
C GLN A 100 7.14 -10.19 -13.05
N THR A 101 6.27 -9.89 -12.07
CA THR A 101 5.12 -10.75 -11.76
C THR A 101 4.10 -10.72 -12.89
N THR A 102 3.79 -9.54 -13.43
CA THR A 102 2.85 -9.35 -14.55
C THR A 102 3.37 -9.98 -15.84
N TYR A 103 4.65 -9.81 -16.18
CA TYR A 103 5.29 -10.49 -17.30
C TYR A 103 5.15 -12.01 -17.19
N LYS A 104 5.48 -12.58 -16.02
CA LYS A 104 5.43 -14.03 -15.80
C LYS A 104 4.00 -14.57 -15.85
N GLY A 105 3.05 -13.87 -15.24
CA GLY A 105 1.64 -14.25 -15.21
C GLY A 105 1.04 -14.22 -16.62
N THR A 106 1.22 -13.12 -17.34
CA THR A 106 0.65 -12.90 -18.67
C THR A 106 1.20 -13.91 -19.69
N LEU A 107 2.50 -14.18 -19.66
CA LEU A 107 3.14 -15.04 -20.66
C LEU A 107 3.26 -16.49 -20.22
N GLN A 108 2.85 -16.80 -18.99
CA GLN A 108 3.06 -18.09 -18.32
C GLN A 108 4.54 -18.51 -18.36
N CYS A 109 5.42 -17.52 -18.17
CA CYS A 109 6.87 -17.73 -18.27
C CYS A 109 7.40 -18.34 -16.96
N LYS A 110 7.97 -19.56 -17.04
CA LYS A 110 8.61 -20.25 -15.90
C LYS A 110 10.07 -19.86 -15.68
N SER A 111 10.57 -18.85 -16.40
CA SER A 111 11.98 -18.44 -16.32
C SER A 111 12.27 -17.76 -14.98
N SER A 112 13.37 -18.18 -14.33
CA SER A 112 13.91 -17.50 -13.15
C SER A 112 14.69 -16.24 -13.50
N GLN A 113 15.05 -16.06 -14.78
CA GLN A 113 15.83 -14.92 -15.26
C GLN A 113 14.94 -13.69 -15.37
N PRO A 114 15.29 -12.60 -14.69
CA PRO A 114 14.47 -11.40 -14.68
C PRO A 114 14.56 -10.69 -16.04
N ARG A 115 13.49 -9.99 -16.43
CA ARG A 115 13.34 -9.32 -17.74
C ARG A 115 13.28 -7.79 -17.59
N GLY A 116 13.37 -7.08 -18.72
CA GLY A 116 13.24 -5.62 -18.74
C GLY A 116 14.46 -4.88 -18.18
N TYR A 117 15.66 -5.44 -18.35
CA TYR A 117 16.92 -4.78 -18.00
C TYR A 117 17.60 -4.20 -19.23
N GLY A 118 18.23 -3.03 -19.05
CA GLY A 118 19.09 -2.38 -20.03
C GLY A 118 20.36 -3.18 -20.34
N TYR A 119 21.11 -2.72 -21.33
CA TYR A 119 22.35 -3.34 -21.78
C TYR A 119 23.41 -3.06 -20.72
N MET A 120 24.04 -4.12 -20.22
CA MET A 120 24.99 -4.08 -19.08
C MET A 120 24.37 -3.77 -17.71
N ALA A 121 23.05 -3.69 -17.60
CA ALA A 121 22.41 -3.59 -16.29
C ALA A 121 22.76 -4.85 -15.48
N LYS A 122 23.22 -4.64 -14.25
CA LYS A 122 23.53 -5.72 -13.31
C LYS A 122 22.27 -5.96 -12.49
N PRO A 123 21.42 -6.94 -12.83
CA PRO A 123 20.25 -7.22 -12.02
C PRO A 123 20.72 -7.61 -10.62
N SER A 124 20.01 -7.10 -9.62
CA SER A 124 20.19 -7.51 -8.23
C SER A 124 20.23 -9.04 -8.14
N THR A 125 21.22 -9.58 -7.46
CA THR A 125 21.40 -11.01 -7.24
C THR A 125 20.21 -11.58 -6.47
N GLY A 126 19.93 -12.88 -6.58
CA GLY A 126 18.84 -13.51 -5.82
C GLY A 126 18.90 -13.21 -4.31
N SER A 127 20.10 -13.20 -3.71
CA SER A 127 20.28 -12.84 -2.29
C SER A 127 19.98 -11.36 -2.01
N GLU A 128 20.38 -10.46 -2.90
CA GLU A 128 20.14 -9.02 -2.76
C GLU A 128 18.64 -8.71 -2.83
N ARG A 129 17.91 -9.32 -3.76
CA ARG A 129 16.45 -9.19 -3.87
C ARG A 129 15.73 -9.63 -2.59
N ILE A 130 16.13 -10.77 -2.01
CA ILE A 130 15.57 -11.25 -0.74
C ILE A 130 15.85 -10.25 0.39
N ARG A 131 17.08 -9.73 0.48
CA ARG A 131 17.43 -8.73 1.51
C ARG A 131 16.61 -7.45 1.36
N ILE A 132 16.43 -6.96 0.13
CA ILE A 132 15.62 -5.78 -0.17
C ILE A 132 14.17 -6.02 0.29
N GLN A 133 13.57 -7.14 -0.12
CA GLN A 133 12.20 -7.49 0.25
C GLN A 133 12.00 -7.58 1.77
N ILE A 134 12.96 -8.17 2.49
CA ILE A 134 12.93 -8.22 3.96
C ILE A 134 12.99 -6.81 4.56
N LYS A 135 13.85 -5.94 4.04
CA LYS A 135 13.96 -4.55 4.51
C LYS A 135 12.67 -3.76 4.25
N GLU A 136 12.06 -3.92 3.08
CA GLU A 136 10.79 -3.28 2.75
C GLU A 136 9.67 -3.78 3.67
N GLN A 137 9.57 -5.08 3.89
CA GLN A 137 8.58 -5.67 4.80
C GLN A 137 8.78 -5.18 6.24
N ALA A 138 10.04 -5.07 6.70
CA ALA A 138 10.35 -4.51 8.01
C ALA A 138 9.90 -3.05 8.13
N ARG A 139 10.12 -2.22 7.10
CA ARG A 139 9.64 -0.82 7.07
C ARG A 139 8.12 -0.74 7.11
N ALA A 140 7.43 -1.54 6.30
CA ALA A 140 5.97 -1.58 6.30
C ALA A 140 5.40 -2.02 7.66
N THR A 141 6.04 -3.00 8.30
CA THR A 141 5.66 -3.47 9.64
C THR A 141 5.88 -2.39 10.69
N ALA A 142 7.01 -1.68 10.64
CA ALA A 142 7.30 -0.58 11.56
C ALA A 142 6.30 0.58 11.39
N ALA A 143 5.99 0.97 10.16
CA ALA A 143 5.01 2.02 9.87
C ALA A 143 3.60 1.63 10.37
N PHE A 144 3.20 0.37 10.16
CA PHE A 144 1.93 -0.15 10.68
C PHE A 144 1.90 -0.14 12.22
N GLN A 145 2.96 -0.61 12.87
CA GLN A 145 3.07 -0.60 14.32
C GLN A 145 2.99 0.82 14.89
N GLN A 146 3.71 1.77 14.28
CA GLN A 146 3.66 3.18 14.67
C GLN A 146 2.22 3.72 14.62
N ARG A 147 1.53 3.54 13.49
CA ARG A 147 0.14 3.99 13.34
C ARG A 147 -0.78 3.34 14.36
N ASN A 148 -0.56 2.06 14.67
CA ASN A 148 -1.37 1.34 15.65
C ASN A 148 -1.12 1.86 17.08
N SER A 149 0.12 2.23 17.41
CA SER A 149 0.44 2.89 18.68
C SER A 149 -0.20 4.27 18.77
N GLU A 150 -0.15 5.08 17.71
CA GLU A 150 -0.82 6.39 17.65
C GLU A 150 -2.34 6.27 17.84
N LEU A 151 -2.99 5.32 17.17
CA LEU A 151 -4.41 5.05 17.34
C LEU A 151 -4.75 4.58 18.76
N SER A 152 -3.88 3.75 19.36
CA SER A 152 -4.06 3.27 20.73
C SER A 152 -3.96 4.42 21.74
N HIS A 153 -3.04 5.37 21.53
CA HIS A 153 -2.96 6.58 22.34
C HIS A 153 -4.23 7.44 22.23
N GLN A 154 -4.74 7.65 21.01
CA GLN A 154 -5.98 8.41 20.80
C GLN A 154 -7.19 7.76 21.49
N ILE A 155 -7.29 6.43 21.45
CA ILE A 155 -8.36 5.69 22.14
C ILE A 155 -8.29 5.91 23.65
N ASN A 156 -7.10 5.83 24.24
CA ASN A 156 -6.91 6.06 25.67
C ASN A 156 -7.27 7.51 26.06
N ASP A 157 -6.81 8.50 25.29
CA ASP A 157 -7.11 9.91 25.55
C ASP A 157 -8.63 10.18 25.50
N LEU A 158 -9.33 9.61 24.52
CA LEU A 158 -10.79 9.71 24.42
C LEU A 158 -11.51 8.99 25.56
N GLN A 159 -10.96 7.87 26.02
CA GLN A 159 -11.51 7.13 27.15
C GLN A 159 -11.38 7.94 28.46
N ASP A 160 -10.24 8.59 28.68
CA ASP A 160 -10.01 9.47 29.82
C ASP A 160 -10.94 10.68 29.80
N GLN A 161 -11.12 11.31 28.63
CA GLN A 161 -12.07 12.41 28.44
C GLN A 161 -13.50 11.98 28.78
N LEU A 162 -13.94 10.83 28.26
CA LEU A 162 -15.27 10.30 28.53
C LEU A 162 -15.47 9.97 30.03
N GLN A 163 -14.44 9.46 30.69
CA GLN A 163 -14.50 9.18 32.13
C GLN A 163 -14.58 10.48 32.95
N ALA A 164 -13.84 11.52 32.58
CA ALA A 164 -13.90 12.82 33.22
C ALA A 164 -15.27 13.48 33.05
N GLU A 165 -15.85 13.42 31.85
CA GLU A 165 -17.20 13.95 31.58
C GLU A 165 -18.27 13.22 32.39
N ARG A 166 -18.17 11.88 32.49
CA ARG A 166 -19.06 11.08 33.35
C ARG A 166 -18.93 11.44 34.82
N ALA A 167 -17.71 11.66 35.32
CA ALA A 167 -17.49 12.06 36.70
C ALA A 167 -18.08 13.44 36.99
N ASN A 168 -17.87 14.41 36.08
CA ASN A 168 -18.44 15.76 36.19
C ASN A 168 -19.98 15.72 36.19
N THR A 169 -20.57 14.98 35.26
CA THR A 169 -22.03 14.79 35.21
C THR A 169 -22.57 14.18 36.49
N GLN A 170 -21.85 13.20 37.06
CA GLN A 170 -22.24 12.57 38.31
C GLN A 170 -22.14 13.52 39.51
N GLU A 171 -21.14 14.40 39.54
CA GLU A 171 -21.03 15.45 40.57
C GLU A 171 -22.20 16.44 40.48
N ILE A 172 -22.58 16.88 39.27
CA ILE A 172 -23.74 17.76 39.07
C ILE A 172 -25.01 17.09 39.62
N ILE A 173 -25.26 15.82 39.26
CA ILE A 173 -26.42 15.06 39.76
C ILE A 173 -26.41 14.95 41.29
N ASN A 174 -25.24 14.76 41.91
CA ASN A 174 -25.10 14.66 43.36
C ASN A 174 -25.40 16.00 44.05
N LEU A 175 -24.94 17.12 43.47
CA LEU A 175 -25.22 18.46 43.98
C LEU A 175 -26.72 18.78 43.90
N GLU A 176 -27.37 18.50 42.77
CA GLU A 176 -28.81 18.69 42.61
C GLU A 176 -29.61 17.85 43.62
N ARG A 177 -29.17 16.62 43.89
CA ARG A 177 -29.80 15.74 44.89
C ARG A 177 -29.66 16.32 46.30
N ALA A 178 -28.47 16.80 46.67
CA ALA A 178 -28.23 17.40 47.97
C ALA A 178 -29.06 18.69 48.18
N GLU A 179 -29.18 19.52 47.15
CA GLU A 179 -30.01 20.73 47.19
C GLU A 179 -31.49 20.39 47.38
N ARG A 180 -32.01 19.39 46.64
CA ARG A 180 -33.39 18.89 46.83
C ARG A 180 -33.63 18.40 48.26
N GLU A 181 -32.71 17.63 48.83
CA GLU A 181 -32.83 17.12 50.19
C GLU A 181 -32.85 18.26 51.23
N GLN A 182 -32.01 19.28 51.04
CA GLN A 182 -32.03 20.46 51.91
C GLN A 182 -33.36 21.23 51.81
N LEU A 183 -33.88 21.43 50.60
CA LEU A 183 -35.17 22.10 50.40
C LEU A 183 -36.32 21.31 51.02
N GLU A 184 -36.34 19.99 50.84
CA GLU A 184 -37.32 19.12 51.49
C GLU A 184 -37.22 19.16 53.01
N GLY A 185 -36.01 19.22 53.56
CA GLY A 185 -35.77 19.38 55.00
C GLY A 185 -36.38 20.66 55.54
N LYS A 186 -36.09 21.81 54.91
CA LYS A 186 -36.66 23.11 55.29
C LYS A 186 -38.18 23.12 55.20
N LEU A 187 -38.74 22.52 54.16
CA LEU A 187 -40.20 22.45 53.96
C LEU A 187 -40.89 21.62 55.06
N LYS A 188 -40.27 20.53 55.51
CA LYS A 188 -40.78 19.71 56.62
C LYS A 188 -40.73 20.47 57.94
N GLU A 189 -39.65 21.21 58.17
CA GLU A 189 -39.45 22.00 59.39
C GLU A 189 -40.47 23.15 59.48
N GLU A 190 -40.70 23.88 58.39
CA GLU A 190 -41.73 24.93 58.30
C GLU A 190 -43.13 24.36 58.54
N ARG A 191 -43.46 23.20 57.96
CA ARG A 191 -44.74 22.52 58.21
C ARG A 191 -44.92 22.15 59.68
N ALA A 192 -43.88 21.60 60.31
CA ALA A 192 -43.91 21.23 61.72
C ALA A 192 -44.07 22.46 62.63
N GLU A 193 -43.41 23.57 62.31
CA GLU A 193 -43.55 24.82 63.07
C GLU A 193 -44.98 25.39 62.95
N ARG A 194 -45.53 25.40 61.75
CA ARG A 194 -46.91 25.84 61.50
C ARG A 194 -47.94 24.98 62.23
N GLU A 195 -47.73 23.67 62.28
CA GLU A 195 -48.58 22.74 63.03
C GLU A 195 -48.51 23.01 64.55
N ARG A 196 -47.31 23.25 65.10
CA ARG A 196 -47.13 23.63 66.51
C ARG A 196 -47.84 24.94 66.85
N LEU A 197 -47.79 25.94 65.97
CA LEU A 197 -48.50 27.20 66.16
C LEU A 197 -50.02 26.99 66.20
N LEU A 198 -50.56 26.18 65.29
CA LEU A 198 -51.99 25.84 65.27
C LEU A 198 -52.44 25.01 66.49
N GLU A 199 -51.56 24.18 67.05
CA GLU A 199 -51.82 23.48 68.33
C GLU A 199 -51.77 24.42 69.53
N ALA A 200 -50.83 25.38 69.54
CA ALA A 200 -50.74 26.38 70.60
C ALA A 200 -51.96 27.30 70.61
N GLU A 201 -52.45 27.74 69.43
CA GLU A 201 -53.68 28.54 69.31
C GLU A 201 -54.92 27.77 69.81
N ARG A 202 -55.05 26.48 69.47
CA ARG A 202 -56.15 25.63 69.97
C ARG A 202 -56.14 25.48 71.48
N LYS A 203 -54.97 25.37 72.11
CA LYS A 203 -54.83 25.28 73.58
C LYS A 203 -55.12 26.59 74.32
N HIS A 204 -55.12 27.73 73.62
CA HIS A 204 -55.36 29.05 74.23
C HIS A 204 -56.84 29.46 74.18
N GLN A 205 -57.68 28.72 73.46
CA GLN A 205 -59.12 28.99 73.29
C GLN A 205 -60.04 28.13 74.17
N ASP A 206 -59.49 27.14 74.89
CA ASP A 206 -60.16 26.34 75.93
C ASP A 206 -59.84 26.87 77.34
#